data_AF-A0A7S0A686-F1
#
_entry.id   AF-A0A7S0A686-F1
#
_cell.length_a   1.000
_cell.length_b   1.000
_cell.length_c   1.000
_cell.angle_alpha   90.00
_cell.angle_beta   90.00
_cell.angle_gamma   90.00
#
_symmetry.space_group_name_H-M   'P 1'
#
loop_
_entity.id
_entity.type
_entity.pdbx_description
1 polymer ?
#
loop_
_entity_poly.entity_id
_entity_poly.type
_entity_poly.pdbx_seq_one_letter_code
_entity_poly.pdbx_strand_id
1 'polypeptide(L)'
;LKGRFSVQGVPFGLQLLCVVAGTMATVFPTSQAIVVGGGLAGMSAANTVLENGGKVVLLDKSSFCGGNSTKATSGINGAATKTQKDKGIDDSVDLFTSDTLKGGAKKPEVVKVLCGNSGADVDW
;
A
#
# COMPACT_ATOMS: atom_id res chain seq x y z
N LEU A 1 -16.17 26.73 22.18
CA LEU A 1 -16.81 27.84 21.44
C LEU A 1 -18.09 27.31 20.79
N LYS A 2 -19.26 27.65 21.35
CA LYS A 2 -20.57 27.22 20.85
C LYS A 2 -20.90 27.99 19.56
N GLY A 3 -21.03 27.31 18.43
CA GLY A 3 -21.55 27.91 17.19
C GLY A 3 -23.07 27.82 17.15
N ARG A 4 -23.75 28.96 17.11
CA ARG A 4 -25.18 29.05 16.77
C ARG A 4 -25.34 28.83 15.27
N PHE A 5 -26.13 27.85 14.86
CA PHE A 5 -26.63 27.75 13.48
C PHE A 5 -27.88 28.62 13.34
N SER A 6 -27.84 29.59 12.42
CA SER A 6 -29.02 30.25 11.89
C SER A 6 -29.21 29.74 10.46
N VAL A 7 -30.32 29.06 10.20
CA VAL A 7 -30.67 28.57 8.87
C VAL A 7 -31.59 29.63 8.25
N GLN A 8 -31.07 30.43 7.34
CA GLN A 8 -31.91 31.21 6.44
C GLN A 8 -32.09 30.41 5.15
N GLY A 9 -33.35 30.10 4.82
CA GLY A 9 -33.74 29.39 3.63
C GLY A 9 -33.43 30.18 2.36
N VAL A 10 -33.10 29.47 1.28
CA VAL A 10 -32.87 30.04 -0.05
C VAL A 10 -33.76 29.30 -1.06
N PRO A 11 -34.49 30.00 -1.94
CA PRO A 11 -35.36 29.38 -2.93
C PRO A 11 -34.57 28.84 -4.13
N PHE A 12 -35.25 27.96 -4.87
CA PHE A 12 -34.81 27.25 -6.07
C PHE A 12 -34.22 28.18 -7.16
N GLY A 13 -33.05 27.79 -7.69
CA GLY A 13 -32.62 28.13 -9.05
C GLY A 13 -31.68 29.33 -9.19
N LEU A 14 -30.39 29.13 -8.90
CA LEU A 14 -29.25 29.60 -9.71
C LEU A 14 -27.96 29.02 -9.12
N GLN A 15 -27.15 28.37 -9.96
CA GLN A 15 -25.82 27.87 -9.60
C GLN A 15 -24.94 29.05 -9.15
N LEU A 16 -24.71 29.20 -7.85
CA LEU A 16 -23.74 30.15 -7.32
C LEU A 16 -22.46 29.39 -6.96
N LEU A 17 -21.48 29.50 -7.83
CA LEU A 17 -20.08 29.16 -7.57
C LEU A 17 -19.59 30.05 -6.41
N CYS A 18 -19.78 29.59 -5.18
CA CYS A 18 -19.24 30.24 -3.99
C CYS A 18 -17.78 29.80 -3.85
N VAL A 19 -16.86 30.63 -4.33
CA VAL A 19 -15.43 30.53 -4.02
C VAL A 19 -15.26 30.87 -2.54
N VAL A 20 -15.40 29.87 -1.69
CA VAL A 20 -14.88 29.90 -0.32
C VAL A 20 -13.56 29.12 -0.35
N ALA A 21 -12.46 29.84 -0.16
CA ALA A 21 -11.16 29.26 0.12
C ALA A 21 -11.24 28.52 1.47
N GLY A 22 -11.66 27.28 1.42
CA GLY A 22 -11.82 26.37 2.54
C GLY A 22 -12.01 24.98 1.94
N THR A 23 -11.02 24.13 2.13
CA THR A 23 -10.85 22.79 1.55
C THR A 23 -12.18 22.08 1.33
N MET A 24 -12.65 22.02 0.08
CA MET A 24 -13.80 21.20 -0.28
C MET A 24 -13.48 19.74 0.08
N ALA A 25 -14.39 19.07 0.78
CA ALA A 25 -14.26 17.63 0.98
C ALA A 25 -14.28 16.95 -0.40
N THR A 26 -13.12 16.45 -0.82
CA THR A 26 -13.02 15.60 -2.01
C THR A 26 -13.76 14.31 -1.73
N VAL A 27 -14.89 14.09 -2.41
CA VAL A 27 -15.61 12.83 -2.35
C VAL A 27 -14.90 11.87 -3.30
N PHE A 28 -14.28 10.83 -2.74
CA PHE A 28 -13.75 9.75 -3.55
C PHE A 28 -14.92 8.91 -4.08
N PRO A 29 -14.98 8.60 -5.39
CA PRO A 29 -15.98 7.68 -5.92
C PRO A 29 -15.85 6.32 -5.21
N THR A 30 -16.98 5.67 -4.95
CA THR A 30 -17.03 4.36 -4.26
C THR A 30 -16.30 3.24 -5.02
N SER A 31 -16.02 3.44 -6.31
CA SER A 31 -15.26 2.51 -7.17
C SER A 31 -13.74 2.77 -7.15
N GLN A 32 -13.19 3.31 -6.07
CA GLN A 32 -11.76 3.66 -5.96
C GLN A 32 -11.18 3.13 -4.65
N ALA A 33 -10.04 2.43 -4.75
CA ALA A 33 -9.27 2.03 -3.59
C ALA A 33 -8.49 3.23 -3.01
N ILE A 34 -8.39 3.30 -1.69
CA ILE A 34 -7.55 4.29 -1.00
C ILE A 34 -6.45 3.55 -0.27
N VAL A 35 -5.20 3.79 -0.64
CA VAL A 35 -4.02 3.24 0.02
C VAL A 35 -3.42 4.30 0.93
N VAL A 36 -3.22 3.96 2.20
CA VAL A 36 -2.68 4.87 3.21
C VAL A 36 -1.27 4.44 3.59
N GLY A 37 -0.29 5.27 3.24
CA GLY A 37 1.14 5.08 3.42
C GLY A 37 1.86 4.81 2.09
N GLY A 38 2.80 5.67 1.71
CA GLY A 38 3.61 5.58 0.49
C GLY A 38 4.93 4.84 0.68
N GLY A 39 5.02 3.91 1.64
CA GLY A 39 6.14 2.97 1.73
C GLY A 39 6.04 1.85 0.68
N LEU A 40 7.02 0.94 0.63
CA LEU A 40 7.01 -0.17 -0.35
C LEU A 40 5.69 -0.93 -0.36
N ALA A 41 5.18 -1.34 0.81
CA ALA A 41 3.93 -2.10 0.89
C ALA A 41 2.72 -1.35 0.29
N GLY A 42 2.62 -0.04 0.52
CA GLY A 42 1.52 0.76 -0.03
C GLY A 42 1.68 1.02 -1.53
N MET A 43 2.89 1.31 -1.98
CA MET A 43 3.17 1.45 -3.41
C MET A 43 2.90 0.14 -4.17
N SER A 44 3.32 -1.01 -3.61
CA SER A 44 3.01 -2.33 -4.18
C SER A 44 1.51 -2.59 -4.23
N ALA A 45 0.77 -2.33 -3.14
CA ALA A 45 -0.68 -2.48 -3.13
C ALA A 45 -1.37 -1.58 -4.18
N ALA A 46 -0.93 -0.33 -4.32
CA ALA A 46 -1.45 0.59 -5.34
C ALA A 46 -1.13 0.10 -6.75
N ASN A 47 0.08 -0.41 -7.00
CA ASN A 47 0.44 -0.96 -8.30
C ASN A 47 -0.40 -2.19 -8.65
N THR A 48 -0.59 -3.13 -7.72
CA THR A 48 -1.45 -4.29 -7.93
C THR A 48 -2.88 -3.90 -8.29
N VAL A 49 -3.44 -2.86 -7.66
CA VAL A 49 -4.77 -2.35 -8.04
C VAL A 49 -4.78 -1.85 -9.49
N LEU A 50 -3.74 -1.12 -9.91
CA LEU A 50 -3.62 -0.62 -11.28
C LEU A 50 -3.45 -1.74 -12.31
N GLU A 51 -2.62 -2.75 -12.02
CA GLU A 51 -2.42 -3.93 -12.87
C GLU A 51 -3.73 -4.71 -13.09
N ASN A 52 -4.63 -4.69 -12.10
CA ASN A 52 -5.95 -5.31 -12.19
C ASN A 52 -7.03 -4.36 -12.76
N GLY A 53 -6.64 -3.24 -13.37
CA GLY A 53 -7.55 -2.28 -14.02
C GLY A 53 -8.36 -1.41 -13.05
N GLY A 54 -8.02 -1.42 -11.77
CA GLY A 54 -8.68 -0.64 -10.74
C GLY A 54 -8.26 0.84 -10.72
N LYS A 55 -9.00 1.65 -9.97
CA LYS A 55 -8.65 3.03 -9.65
C LYS A 55 -8.14 3.10 -8.22
N VAL A 56 -7.05 3.80 -7.99
CA VAL A 56 -6.45 3.95 -6.65
C VAL A 56 -6.05 5.40 -6.38
N VAL A 57 -6.20 5.85 -5.13
CA VAL A 57 -5.48 7.01 -4.59
C VAL A 57 -4.50 6.49 -3.54
N LEU A 58 -3.25 6.90 -3.64
CA LEU A 58 -2.24 6.67 -2.61
C LEU A 58 -2.00 7.96 -1.83
N LEU A 59 -2.03 7.87 -0.51
CA LEU A 59 -1.82 8.98 0.41
C LEU A 59 -0.60 8.71 1.27
N ASP A 60 0.29 9.68 1.41
CA ASP A 60 1.32 9.69 2.44
C ASP A 60 1.20 10.99 3.25
N LYS A 61 1.50 10.92 4.55
CA LYS A 61 1.55 12.08 5.42
C LYS A 61 2.81 12.92 5.16
N SER A 62 3.89 12.27 4.74
CA SER A 62 5.19 12.85 4.49
C SER A 62 5.19 13.66 3.19
N SER A 63 6.13 14.60 3.07
CA SER A 63 6.30 15.37 1.83
C SER A 63 6.81 14.52 0.65
N PHE A 64 7.37 13.34 0.93
CA PHE A 64 7.86 12.38 -0.05
C PHE A 64 7.43 10.96 0.36
N CYS A 65 7.14 10.13 -0.63
CA CYS A 65 6.90 8.70 -0.42
C CYS A 65 8.20 7.97 -0.05
N GLY A 66 8.07 6.77 0.51
CA GLY A 66 9.17 5.84 0.75
C GLY A 66 9.29 5.33 2.18
N GLY A 67 8.91 6.15 3.18
CA GLY A 67 8.92 5.75 4.59
C GLY A 67 10.26 5.16 5.05
N ASN A 68 10.22 4.07 5.82
CA ASN A 68 11.44 3.35 6.22
C ASN A 68 12.05 2.51 5.09
N SER A 69 11.28 2.20 4.05
CA SER A 69 11.73 1.36 2.95
C SER A 69 12.89 1.97 2.17
N THR A 70 12.96 3.31 2.09
CA THR A 70 14.09 4.01 1.44
C THR A 70 15.40 3.89 2.20
N LYS A 71 15.37 3.46 3.47
CA LYS A 71 16.55 3.24 4.31
C LYS A 71 17.03 1.80 4.31
N ALA A 72 16.31 0.89 3.65
CA ALA A 72 16.71 -0.51 3.54
C ALA A 72 17.90 -0.65 2.58
N THR A 73 18.97 -1.32 3.01
CA THR A 73 20.22 -1.47 2.23
C THR A 73 20.60 -2.92 1.98
N SER A 74 20.14 -3.86 2.81
CA SER A 74 20.56 -5.27 2.81
C SER A 74 19.82 -6.15 1.80
N GLY A 75 18.94 -5.58 0.97
CA GLY A 75 18.14 -6.31 -0.02
C GLY A 75 16.86 -6.93 0.54
N ILE A 76 16.26 -7.82 -0.26
CA ILE A 76 14.99 -8.50 0.00
C ILE A 76 15.26 -10.01 0.04
N ASN A 77 14.70 -10.70 1.02
CA ASN A 77 14.81 -12.16 1.10
C ASN A 77 13.82 -12.81 0.14
N GLY A 78 14.27 -13.84 -0.58
CA GLY A 78 13.40 -14.70 -1.35
C GLY A 78 13.99 -16.09 -1.52
N ALA A 79 13.12 -17.06 -1.75
CA ALA A 79 13.50 -18.46 -1.93
C ALA A 79 13.23 -18.94 -3.36
N ALA A 80 14.07 -19.85 -3.84
CA ALA A 80 14.01 -20.44 -5.18
C ALA A 80 13.96 -19.41 -6.33
N THR A 81 14.55 -18.23 -6.12
CA THR A 81 14.59 -17.12 -7.09
C THR A 81 15.41 -17.49 -8.34
N LYS A 82 15.17 -16.82 -9.47
CA LYS A 82 15.99 -16.98 -10.68
C LYS A 82 17.46 -16.69 -10.40
N THR A 83 17.74 -15.61 -9.66
CA THR A 83 19.10 -15.21 -9.28
C THR A 83 19.84 -16.27 -8.46
N GLN A 84 19.15 -16.96 -7.53
CA GLN A 84 19.75 -18.07 -6.78
C GLN A 84 20.12 -19.24 -7.71
N LYS A 85 19.21 -19.62 -8.62
CA LYS A 85 19.46 -20.67 -9.61
C LYS A 85 20.63 -20.35 -10.53
N ASP A 86 20.69 -19.12 -11.04
CA ASP A 86 21.77 -18.66 -11.93
C ASP A 86 23.14 -18.66 -11.22
N LYS A 87 23.14 -18.48 -9.89
CA LYS A 87 24.34 -18.55 -9.04
C LYS A 87 24.62 -19.95 -8.48
N GLY A 88 23.80 -20.95 -8.83
CA GLY A 88 23.94 -22.32 -8.31
C GLY A 88 23.68 -22.45 -6.80
N ILE A 89 22.88 -21.55 -6.23
CA ILE A 89 22.47 -21.58 -4.82
C ILE A 89 21.23 -22.45 -4.70
N ASP A 90 21.33 -23.55 -3.95
CA ASP A 90 20.21 -24.44 -3.65
C ASP A 90 19.42 -23.89 -2.44
N ASP A 91 18.23 -23.38 -2.70
CA ASP A 91 17.32 -22.83 -1.69
C ASP A 91 15.87 -23.21 -2.02
N SER A 92 15.01 -23.27 -1.00
CA SER A 92 13.62 -23.69 -1.13
C SER A 92 12.68 -22.92 -0.21
N VAL A 93 11.41 -22.87 -0.60
CA VAL A 93 10.34 -22.25 0.22
C VAL A 93 10.25 -22.90 1.60
N ASP A 94 10.49 -24.22 1.70
CA ASP A 94 10.42 -24.95 2.96
C ASP A 94 11.58 -24.57 3.91
N LEU A 95 12.79 -24.45 3.38
CA LEU A 95 13.95 -23.96 4.14
C LEU A 95 13.70 -22.54 4.66
N PHE A 96 13.27 -21.64 3.77
CA PHE A 96 12.99 -20.26 4.16
C PHE A 96 11.83 -20.16 5.19
N THR A 97 10.80 -20.99 5.05
CA THR A 97 9.69 -21.07 6.01
C THR A 97 10.19 -21.53 7.39
N SER A 98 10.99 -22.60 7.43
CA SER A 98 11.57 -23.13 8.65
C SER A 98 12.43 -22.08 9.36
N ASP A 99 13.32 -21.40 8.62
CA ASP A 99 14.20 -20.36 9.16
C ASP A 99 13.41 -19.16 9.69
N THR A 100 12.34 -18.76 8.99
CA THR A 100 11.47 -17.66 9.42
C THR A 100 10.72 -17.98 10.71
N LEU A 101 10.20 -19.20 10.84
CA LEU A 101 9.53 -19.66 12.06
C LEU A 101 10.52 -19.76 13.22
N LYS A 102 11.71 -20.33 12.98
CA LYS A 102 12.78 -20.41 13.97
C LYS A 102 13.28 -19.03 14.41
N GLY A 103 13.26 -18.04 13.50
CA GLY A 103 13.58 -16.64 13.77
C GLY A 103 12.57 -15.90 14.64
N GLY A 104 11.44 -16.54 15.01
CA GLY A 104 10.47 -16.01 15.97
C GLY A 104 9.18 -15.49 15.35
N ALA A 105 8.90 -15.80 14.08
CA ALA A 105 7.62 -15.49 13.47
C ALA A 105 6.47 -16.22 14.19
N LYS A 106 5.44 -15.48 14.59
CA LYS A 106 4.35 -15.98 15.45
C LYS A 106 3.11 -16.46 14.70
N LYS A 107 3.06 -16.23 13.39
CA LYS A 107 1.87 -16.44 12.54
C LYS A 107 2.21 -17.32 11.34
N PRO A 108 2.16 -18.66 11.48
CA PRO A 108 2.56 -19.59 10.43
C PRO A 108 1.82 -19.40 9.11
N GLU A 109 0.55 -19.00 9.17
CA GLU A 109 -0.28 -18.71 8.00
C GLU A 109 0.26 -17.53 7.18
N VAL A 110 0.79 -16.50 7.85
CA VAL A 110 1.42 -15.35 7.19
C VAL A 110 2.81 -15.73 6.66
N VAL A 111 3.57 -16.54 7.42
CA VAL A 111 4.88 -17.02 6.98
C VAL A 111 4.75 -17.85 5.70
N LYS A 112 3.72 -18.71 5.62
CA LYS A 112 3.46 -19.50 4.41
C LYS A 112 3.26 -18.62 3.17
N VAL A 113 2.52 -17.51 3.31
CA VAL A 113 2.32 -16.55 2.21
C VAL A 113 3.62 -15.82 1.89
N LEU A 114 4.32 -15.32 2.92
CA LEU A 114 5.60 -14.62 2.78
C LEU A 114 6.63 -15.45 2.01
N CYS A 115 6.91 -16.67 2.50
CA CYS A 115 7.94 -17.52 1.90
C CYS A 115 7.48 -18.11 0.56
N GLY A 116 6.20 -18.49 0.45
CA GLY A 116 5.63 -19.10 -0.75
C GLY A 116 5.62 -18.19 -1.97
N ASN A 117 5.37 -16.89 -1.78
CA ASN A 117 5.33 -15.92 -2.88
C ASN A 117 6.68 -15.24 -3.12
N SER A 118 7.61 -15.30 -2.16
CA SER A 118 8.85 -14.52 -2.18
C SER A 118 9.68 -14.62 -3.46
N GLY A 119 9.74 -15.80 -4.08
CA GLY A 119 10.47 -16.00 -5.33
C GLY A 119 9.88 -15.19 -6.50
N ALA A 120 8.55 -15.17 -6.61
CA ALA A 120 7.84 -14.39 -7.62
C ALA A 120 7.87 -12.89 -7.30
N ASP A 121 7.78 -12.53 -6.02
CA ASP A 121 7.81 -11.13 -5.57
C ASP A 121 9.17 -10.46 -5.84
N VAL A 122 10.27 -11.22 -5.85
CA VAL A 122 11.60 -10.72 -6.25
C VAL A 122 11.71 -10.51 -7.76
N ASP A 123 10.92 -11.23 -8.55
CA ASP A 123 10.97 -11.22 -10.01
C ASP A 123 10.00 -10.20 -10.66
N TRP A 124 9.05 -9.66 -9.89
CA TRP A 124 8.04 -8.68 -10.31
C TRP A 124 8.62 -7.25 -10.36
#